data_AF-A0A660R0D8-F1
#
_entry.id   AF-A0A660R0D8-F1
#
_cell.length_a   1.000
_cell.length_b   1.000
_cell.length_c   1.000
_cell.angle_alpha   90.00
_cell.angle_beta   90.00
_cell.angle_gamma   90.00
#
_symmetry.space_group_name_H-M   'P 1'
#
loop_
_entity.id
_entity.type
_entity.pdbx_description
1 polymer ?
#
loop_
_entity_poly.entity_id
_entity_poly.type
_entity_poly.pdbx_seq_one_letter_code
_entity_poly.pdbx_strand_id
1 'polypeptide(L)'
;MKTYCVLLLCCLFVASTGLGEGVLRTFTTLDGKSLNAVIKDYNGSNGKIQFEREDGKEVWTSPSVFSEPDQEYIQQWITANQFMSPAKFKIKADSTKNKISEEKTEIAYEITLENKTDFPVEDLKIEYRAFILNKGYGSQKDSNRLDGGELHIAGIPAGEKAIQTTQPINLTTSSSSCCGKRGQEKLEGFWLTVSGPEIDGKPVIREWCNPSNSREEFIQYLEACGTSNDAKKLLDAVRGLWRFAPEQALELAMKAYIISQSRDAARTVGELYLFHLKPVNIPFGLEWLEKAAKKNDHEACWKLAEFYATCTDPQHHDAEKGIEYGLQAISLEPDDYRGNYYLAVAYAHDGQFEKAVEHQELVVNTHKEYCKISETFRPYLSKMEETLKLYRNRKTR
;
A
#
# COMPACT_ATOMS: atom_id res chain seq x y z
N MET A 1 -29.03 23.40 30.07
CA MET A 1 -27.64 23.52 29.57
C MET A 1 -27.37 22.36 28.64
N LYS A 2 -27.47 22.57 27.33
CA LYS A 2 -27.10 21.59 26.31
C LYS A 2 -25.82 22.09 25.66
N THR A 3 -24.72 21.43 25.95
CA THR A 3 -23.40 21.74 25.40
C THR A 3 -23.36 21.24 23.96
N TYR A 4 -23.30 22.15 23.00
CA TYR A 4 -23.09 21.83 21.59
C TYR A 4 -21.63 21.39 21.40
N CYS A 5 -21.40 20.10 21.17
CA CYS A 5 -20.17 19.63 20.54
C CYS A 5 -20.27 19.99 19.05
N VAL A 6 -19.73 21.16 18.70
CA VAL A 6 -19.41 21.52 17.32
C VAL A 6 -18.24 20.64 16.90
N LEU A 7 -18.54 19.48 16.31
CA LEU A 7 -17.59 18.71 15.52
C LEU A 7 -17.36 19.51 14.24
N LEU A 8 -16.29 20.31 14.24
CA LEU A 8 -15.73 20.93 13.06
C LEU A 8 -15.24 19.79 12.15
N LEU A 9 -16.08 19.38 11.21
CA LEU A 9 -15.70 18.47 10.13
C LEU A 9 -14.75 19.27 9.23
N CYS A 10 -13.45 19.20 9.52
CA CYS A 10 -12.43 19.53 8.54
C CYS A 10 -12.54 18.50 7.42
N CYS A 11 -13.41 18.75 6.45
CA CYS A 11 -13.24 18.22 5.10
C CYS A 11 -11.92 18.79 4.58
N LEU A 12 -10.81 18.14 4.95
CA LEU A 12 -9.61 18.23 4.14
C LEU A 12 -10.00 17.55 2.82
N PHE A 13 -10.42 18.39 1.87
CA PHE A 13 -10.17 18.10 0.48
C PHE A 13 -8.70 17.65 0.44
N VAL A 14 -8.46 16.36 0.27
CA VAL A 14 -7.27 15.94 -0.47
C VAL A 14 -7.56 16.42 -1.88
N ALA A 15 -7.38 17.73 -2.07
CA ALA A 15 -7.10 18.27 -3.38
C ALA A 15 -6.05 17.32 -3.93
N SER A 16 -6.31 16.78 -5.12
CA SER A 16 -5.23 16.29 -5.96
C SER A 16 -4.09 17.28 -5.77
N THR A 17 -2.99 16.84 -5.16
CA THR A 17 -1.78 17.65 -5.11
C THR A 17 -1.36 17.74 -6.57
N GLY A 18 -1.99 18.66 -7.30
CA GLY A 18 -1.46 19.17 -8.53
C GLY A 18 -0.04 19.54 -8.17
N LEU A 19 0.90 18.99 -8.93
CA LEU A 19 2.30 19.36 -8.89
C LEU A 19 2.41 20.86 -8.59
N GLY A 20 2.83 21.16 -7.36
CA GLY A 20 2.95 22.51 -6.80
C GLY A 20 2.00 23.55 -7.41
N GLU A 21 0.84 23.75 -6.81
CA GLU A 21 0.36 25.14 -6.69
C GLU A 21 1.43 25.92 -5.93
N GLY A 22 2.32 26.52 -6.71
CA GLY A 22 3.33 27.49 -6.34
C GLY A 22 3.97 27.41 -4.97
N VAL A 23 4.86 26.43 -4.76
CA VAL A 23 5.77 26.51 -3.62
C VAL A 23 6.75 27.66 -3.87
N LEU A 24 6.64 28.72 -3.08
CA LEU A 24 7.57 29.83 -3.11
C LEU A 24 8.97 29.33 -2.73
N ARG A 25 9.94 29.48 -3.64
CA ARG A 25 11.33 29.06 -3.47
C ARG A 25 12.27 30.25 -3.72
N THR A 26 13.40 30.25 -3.03
CA THR A 26 14.49 31.20 -3.29
C THR A 26 15.44 30.61 -4.33
N PHE A 27 15.47 31.20 -5.52
CA PHE A 27 16.43 30.90 -6.57
C PHE A 27 17.62 31.86 -6.49
N THR A 28 18.82 31.38 -6.80
CA THR A 28 20.05 32.15 -6.79
C THR A 28 20.55 32.34 -8.22
N THR A 29 20.76 33.58 -8.65
CA THR A 29 21.35 33.87 -9.96
C THR A 29 22.87 33.69 -9.96
N LEU A 30 23.48 33.59 -11.14
CA LEU A 30 24.94 33.44 -11.26
C LEU A 30 25.75 34.59 -10.64
N ASP A 31 25.17 35.79 -10.52
CA ASP A 31 25.78 36.94 -9.83
C ASP A 31 25.52 36.96 -8.31
N GLY A 32 24.93 35.89 -7.75
CA GLY A 32 24.69 35.70 -6.33
C GLY A 32 23.46 36.42 -5.78
N LYS A 33 22.60 36.99 -6.63
CA LYS A 33 21.34 37.59 -6.18
C LYS A 33 20.29 36.53 -5.96
N SER A 34 19.40 36.77 -5.00
CA SER A 34 18.29 35.87 -4.69
C SER A 34 16.98 36.36 -5.31
N LEU A 35 16.15 35.42 -5.76
CA LEU A 35 14.83 35.61 -6.33
C LEU A 35 13.84 34.69 -5.61
N ASN A 36 12.95 35.26 -4.81
CA ASN A 36 11.82 34.52 -4.25
C ASN A 36 10.71 34.45 -5.30
N ALA A 37 10.44 33.25 -5.81
CA ALA A 37 9.45 33.05 -6.86
C ALA A 37 8.86 31.64 -6.86
N VAL A 38 7.80 31.49 -7.64
CA VAL A 38 7.11 30.25 -7.97
C VAL A 38 7.33 29.99 -9.47
N ILE A 39 7.63 28.75 -9.85
CA ILE A 39 7.58 28.35 -11.26
C ILE A 39 6.13 28.14 -11.69
N LYS A 40 5.70 28.81 -12.77
CA LYS A 40 4.32 28.76 -13.28
C LYS A 40 4.19 27.94 -14.56
N ASP A 41 5.11 28.13 -15.49
CA ASP A 41 5.03 27.53 -16.81
C ASP A 41 6.41 27.35 -17.45
N TYR A 42 6.47 26.49 -18.47
CA TYR A 42 7.65 26.23 -19.27
C TYR A 42 7.31 26.25 -20.76
N ASN A 43 8.05 27.05 -21.52
CA ASN A 43 7.93 27.12 -22.96
C ASN A 43 9.03 26.30 -23.63
N GLY A 44 8.68 25.07 -24.03
CA GLY A 44 9.60 24.17 -24.72
C GLY A 44 10.15 24.67 -26.05
N SER A 45 9.49 25.62 -26.72
CA SER A 45 9.97 26.15 -28.01
C SER A 45 11.19 27.06 -27.90
N ASN A 46 11.33 27.76 -26.76
CA ASN A 46 12.42 28.70 -26.53
C ASN A 46 13.21 28.42 -25.24
N GLY A 47 12.89 27.34 -24.53
CA GLY A 47 13.55 26.92 -23.30
C GLY A 47 13.43 27.91 -22.14
N LYS A 48 12.42 28.79 -22.14
CA LYS A 48 12.20 29.76 -21.07
C LYS A 48 11.17 29.27 -20.06
N ILE A 49 11.32 29.74 -18.83
CA ILE A 49 10.43 29.45 -17.70
C ILE A 49 9.78 30.74 -17.25
N GLN A 50 8.49 30.65 -16.94
CA GLN A 50 7.74 31.73 -16.29
C GLN A 50 7.84 31.57 -14.78
N PHE A 51 8.35 32.60 -14.13
CA PHE A 51 8.33 32.74 -12.69
C PHE A 51 7.30 33.76 -12.27
N GLU A 52 6.51 33.47 -11.25
CA GLU A 52 5.72 34.45 -10.50
C GLU A 52 6.49 34.80 -9.23
N ARG A 53 6.91 36.05 -9.13
CA ARG A 53 7.68 36.56 -7.99
C ARG A 53 6.78 36.72 -6.77
N GLU A 54 7.39 36.84 -5.58
CA GLU A 54 6.67 37.17 -4.33
C GLU A 54 5.84 38.47 -4.42
N ASP A 55 6.24 39.43 -5.27
CA ASP A 55 5.46 40.66 -5.53
C ASP A 55 4.32 40.48 -6.55
N GLY A 56 4.03 39.24 -6.96
CA GLY A 56 3.00 38.86 -7.93
C GLY A 56 3.35 39.16 -9.38
N LYS A 57 4.55 39.70 -9.67
CA LYS A 57 4.97 39.96 -11.06
C LYS A 57 5.50 38.71 -11.72
N GLU A 58 5.11 38.52 -12.96
CA GLU A 58 5.59 37.41 -13.78
C GLU A 58 6.79 37.80 -14.64
N VAL A 59 7.75 36.90 -14.77
CA VAL A 59 8.93 37.08 -15.62
C VAL A 59 9.30 35.80 -16.34
N TRP A 60 9.61 35.92 -17.63
CA TRP A 60 10.16 34.82 -18.43
C TRP A 60 11.68 34.90 -18.47
N THR A 61 12.37 33.84 -18.05
CA THR A 61 13.83 33.79 -18.09
C THR A 61 14.35 32.41 -18.49
N SER A 62 15.62 32.34 -18.89
CA SER A 62 16.30 31.06 -19.16
C SER A 62 16.78 30.43 -17.86
N PRO A 63 16.71 29.09 -17.69
CA PRO A 63 17.28 28.39 -16.54
C PRO A 63 18.76 28.73 -16.30
N SER A 64 19.51 28.95 -17.39
CA SER A 64 20.95 29.25 -17.37
C SER A 64 21.35 30.51 -16.59
N VAL A 65 20.40 31.37 -16.19
CA VAL A 65 20.69 32.54 -15.35
C VAL A 65 20.85 32.19 -13.87
N PHE A 66 20.47 30.98 -13.46
CA PHE A 66 20.47 30.52 -12.07
C PHE A 66 21.68 29.65 -11.73
N SER A 67 21.88 29.40 -10.44
CA SER A 67 22.89 28.48 -9.91
C SER A 67 22.67 27.04 -10.39
N GLU A 68 23.70 26.21 -10.40
CA GLU A 68 23.57 24.80 -10.82
C GLU A 68 22.51 24.02 -10.02
N PRO A 69 22.43 24.13 -8.68
CA PRO A 69 21.36 23.48 -7.91
C PRO A 69 19.95 23.96 -8.28
N ASP A 70 19.79 25.23 -8.62
CA ASP A 70 18.51 25.78 -9.06
C ASP A 70 18.15 25.34 -10.48
N GLN A 71 19.14 25.24 -11.37
CA GLN A 71 18.96 24.68 -12.71
C GLN A 71 18.51 23.22 -12.65
N GLU A 72 19.10 22.42 -11.76
CA GLU A 72 18.70 21.02 -11.54
C GLU A 72 17.26 20.92 -11.06
N TYR A 73 16.89 21.69 -10.03
CA TYR A 73 15.51 21.73 -9.54
C TYR A 73 14.52 22.18 -10.62
N ILE A 74 14.89 23.21 -11.38
CA ILE A 74 14.11 23.69 -12.51
C ILE A 74 13.87 22.56 -13.52
N GLN A 75 14.90 21.78 -13.85
CA GLN A 75 14.78 20.67 -14.78
C GLN A 75 13.88 19.56 -14.22
N GLN A 76 14.01 19.23 -12.93
CA GLN A 76 13.11 18.30 -12.25
C GLN A 76 11.65 18.77 -12.35
N TRP A 77 11.40 20.05 -12.07
CA TRP A 77 10.07 20.66 -12.17
C TRP A 77 9.50 20.58 -13.60
N ILE A 78 10.30 20.89 -14.62
CA ILE A 78 9.85 20.82 -16.01
C ILE A 78 9.45 19.39 -16.37
N THR A 79 10.32 18.41 -16.11
CA THR A 79 10.08 17.00 -16.44
C THR A 79 8.82 16.50 -15.76
N ALA A 80 8.66 16.80 -14.47
CA ALA A 80 7.47 16.48 -13.69
C ALA A 80 6.20 17.14 -14.25
N ASN A 81 6.24 18.44 -14.54
CA ASN A 81 5.10 19.17 -15.08
C ASN A 81 4.65 18.59 -16.44
N GLN A 82 5.60 18.27 -17.32
CA GLN A 82 5.29 17.61 -18.59
C GLN A 82 4.76 16.18 -18.42
N PHE A 83 5.28 15.42 -17.45
CA PHE A 83 4.76 14.09 -17.08
C PHE A 83 3.31 14.14 -16.59
N MET A 84 2.93 15.18 -15.85
CA MET A 84 1.54 15.36 -15.38
C MET A 84 0.58 15.79 -16.47
N SER A 85 1.06 16.40 -17.56
CA SER A 85 0.21 16.84 -18.66
C SER A 85 -0.30 15.68 -19.51
N PRO A 86 -1.63 15.47 -19.64
CA PRO A 86 -2.20 14.43 -20.50
C PRO A 86 -1.91 14.61 -21.98
N ALA A 87 -1.54 15.82 -22.40
CA ALA A 87 -1.13 16.10 -23.77
C ALA A 87 0.32 15.64 -24.04
N LYS A 88 1.20 15.75 -23.02
CA LYS A 88 2.64 15.48 -23.12
C LYS A 88 3.02 14.08 -22.68
N PHE A 89 2.32 13.48 -21.72
CA PHE A 89 2.49 12.08 -21.37
C PHE A 89 1.13 11.40 -21.42
N LYS A 90 0.97 10.33 -22.19
CA LYS A 90 -0.33 9.66 -22.34
C LYS A 90 -0.29 8.29 -21.71
N ILE A 91 -1.32 8.00 -20.93
CA ILE A 91 -1.54 6.71 -20.28
C ILE A 91 -2.81 6.11 -20.90
N LYS A 92 -2.73 4.86 -21.35
CA LYS A 92 -3.86 4.07 -21.82
C LYS A 92 -3.74 2.66 -21.27
N ALA A 93 -4.87 2.02 -21.01
CA ALA A 93 -4.90 0.59 -20.72
C ALA A 93 -6.10 -0.05 -21.40
N ASP A 94 -5.82 -1.09 -22.17
CA ASP A 94 -6.83 -1.84 -22.91
C ASP A 94 -6.89 -3.27 -22.37
N SER A 95 -8.10 -3.75 -22.05
CA SER A 95 -8.27 -5.09 -21.49
C SER A 95 -8.24 -6.14 -22.62
N THR A 96 -7.42 -7.16 -22.45
CA THR A 96 -7.50 -8.41 -23.21
C THR A 96 -8.22 -9.45 -22.37
N LYS A 97 -9.30 -10.03 -22.92
CA LYS A 97 -10.12 -11.04 -22.23
C LYS A 97 -9.92 -12.40 -22.89
N ASN A 98 -9.33 -13.34 -22.16
CA ASN A 98 -9.15 -14.70 -22.61
C ASN A 98 -10.09 -15.61 -21.81
N LYS A 99 -11.10 -16.17 -22.48
CA LYS A 99 -11.98 -17.17 -21.87
C LYS A 99 -11.24 -18.51 -21.82
N ILE A 100 -10.85 -18.94 -20.62
CA ILE A 100 -10.15 -20.22 -20.42
C ILE A 100 -11.15 -21.38 -20.35
N SER A 101 -12.27 -21.17 -19.65
CA SER A 101 -13.34 -22.16 -19.54
C SER A 101 -14.70 -21.47 -19.37
N GLU A 102 -15.79 -22.25 -19.20
CA GLU A 102 -17.10 -21.70 -18.84
C GLU A 102 -17.12 -21.06 -17.44
N GLU A 103 -16.20 -21.48 -16.57
CA GLU A 103 -16.15 -21.13 -15.14
C GLU A 103 -15.02 -20.17 -14.79
N LYS A 104 -14.13 -19.89 -15.74
CA LYS A 104 -12.94 -19.08 -15.52
C LYS A 104 -12.65 -18.18 -16.70
N THR A 105 -12.66 -16.87 -16.45
CA THR A 105 -12.23 -15.85 -17.40
C THR A 105 -10.96 -15.20 -16.86
N GLU A 106 -9.95 -15.11 -17.71
CA GLU A 106 -8.69 -14.45 -17.38
C GLU A 106 -8.64 -13.11 -18.10
N ILE A 107 -8.34 -12.05 -17.35
CA ILE A 107 -8.29 -10.68 -17.86
C ILE A 107 -6.89 -10.15 -17.61
N ALA A 108 -6.20 -9.75 -18.67
CA ALA A 108 -4.94 -9.02 -18.57
C ALA A 108 -5.10 -7.65 -19.26
N TYR A 109 -4.39 -6.64 -18.78
CA TYR A 109 -4.41 -5.31 -19.38
C TYR A 109 -3.10 -5.04 -20.11
N GLU A 110 -3.21 -4.56 -21.34
CA GLU A 110 -2.08 -3.96 -22.07
C GLU A 110 -2.04 -2.47 -21.72
N ILE A 111 -1.01 -2.07 -20.98
CA ILE A 111 -0.77 -0.70 -20.55
C ILE A 111 0.18 -0.05 -21.55
N THR A 112 -0.27 1.03 -22.19
CA THR A 112 0.54 1.85 -23.09
C THR A 112 0.84 3.19 -22.43
N LEU A 113 2.14 3.48 -22.26
CA LEU A 113 2.66 4.77 -21.86
C LEU A 113 3.34 5.43 -23.06
N GLU A 114 2.89 6.62 -23.46
CA GLU A 114 3.46 7.36 -24.60
C GLU A 114 4.08 8.67 -24.10
N ASN A 115 5.39 8.81 -24.27
CA ASN A 115 6.16 9.97 -23.87
C ASN A 115 6.24 10.97 -25.04
N LYS A 116 5.48 12.05 -24.98
CA LYS A 116 5.59 13.22 -25.88
C LYS A 116 6.19 14.44 -25.17
N THR A 117 6.83 14.21 -24.02
CA THR A 117 7.60 15.25 -23.32
C THR A 117 8.87 15.54 -24.13
N ASP A 118 9.53 16.64 -23.78
CA ASP A 118 10.76 17.05 -24.47
C ASP A 118 11.99 16.27 -23.95
N PHE A 119 11.81 15.41 -22.94
CA PHE A 119 12.87 14.69 -22.23
C PHE A 119 12.56 13.18 -22.10
N PRO A 120 13.56 12.32 -21.91
CA PRO A 120 13.28 10.95 -21.47
C PRO A 120 12.60 10.95 -20.10
N VAL A 121 11.72 9.98 -19.87
CA VAL A 121 11.12 9.74 -18.56
C VAL A 121 11.64 8.39 -18.06
N GLU A 122 12.39 8.42 -16.97
CA GLU A 122 13.10 7.25 -16.42
C GLU A 122 12.43 6.73 -15.15
N ASP A 123 12.78 5.50 -14.79
CA ASP A 123 12.41 4.83 -13.54
C ASP A 123 10.90 4.86 -13.20
N LEU A 124 10.08 4.50 -14.18
CA LEU A 124 8.64 4.48 -14.02
C LEU A 124 8.21 3.25 -13.23
N LYS A 125 7.58 3.48 -12.07
CA LYS A 125 6.87 2.44 -11.31
C LYS A 125 5.38 2.52 -11.63
N ILE A 126 4.81 1.41 -12.09
CA ILE A 126 3.38 1.30 -12.36
C ILE A 126 2.77 0.34 -11.37
N GLU A 127 1.78 0.80 -10.63
CA GLU A 127 0.91 -0.05 -9.83
C GLU A 127 -0.44 -0.12 -10.52
N TYR A 128 -0.99 -1.32 -10.69
CA TYR A 128 -2.29 -1.51 -11.32
C TYR A 128 -3.24 -2.28 -10.43
N ARG A 129 -4.52 -1.98 -10.56
CA ARG A 129 -5.58 -2.56 -9.73
C ARG A 129 -6.84 -2.83 -10.53
N ALA A 130 -7.48 -3.95 -10.25
CA ALA A 130 -8.75 -4.37 -10.78
C ALA A 130 -9.78 -4.44 -9.67
N PHE A 131 -10.93 -3.81 -9.89
CA PHE A 131 -12.07 -3.81 -8.98
C PHE A 131 -13.06 -4.87 -9.44
N ILE A 132 -13.26 -5.88 -8.60
CA ILE A 132 -14.09 -7.04 -8.94
C ILE A 132 -15.28 -7.07 -7.99
N LEU A 133 -16.49 -6.95 -8.54
CA LEU A 133 -17.75 -7.12 -7.83
C LEU A 133 -18.19 -8.58 -7.88
N ASN A 134 -18.39 -9.15 -6.71
CA ASN A 134 -18.92 -10.49 -6.52
C ASN A 134 -20.38 -10.37 -6.14
N LYS A 135 -21.27 -10.56 -7.12
CA LYS A 135 -22.71 -10.50 -6.86
C LYS A 135 -23.13 -11.66 -5.96
N GLY A 136 -23.64 -11.31 -4.79
CA GLY A 136 -24.16 -12.26 -3.81
C GLY A 136 -25.38 -12.98 -4.37
N TYR A 137 -25.57 -14.22 -3.95
CA TYR A 137 -26.71 -15.03 -4.37
C TYR A 137 -27.64 -15.36 -3.19
N GLY A 138 -28.95 -15.20 -3.41
CA GLY A 138 -29.97 -15.49 -2.39
C GLY A 138 -29.89 -14.51 -1.22
N SER A 139 -29.57 -15.01 -0.03
CA SER A 139 -29.35 -14.20 1.18
C SER A 139 -27.91 -13.70 1.32
N GLN A 140 -26.99 -14.13 0.46
CA GLN A 140 -25.62 -13.64 0.47
C GLN A 140 -25.59 -12.21 -0.10
N LYS A 141 -24.87 -11.33 0.61
CA LYS A 141 -24.67 -9.95 0.17
C LYS A 141 -23.61 -9.89 -0.91
N ASP A 142 -23.70 -8.87 -1.76
CA ASP A 142 -22.62 -8.51 -2.67
C ASP A 142 -21.33 -8.26 -1.88
N SER A 143 -20.20 -8.65 -2.47
CA SER A 143 -18.87 -8.43 -1.90
C SER A 143 -17.95 -7.88 -2.98
N ASN A 144 -16.92 -7.16 -2.57
CA ASN A 144 -15.93 -6.59 -3.48
C ASN A 144 -14.57 -7.24 -3.21
N ARG A 145 -13.81 -7.43 -4.28
CA ARG A 145 -12.43 -7.90 -4.27
C ARG A 145 -11.55 -6.92 -5.05
N LEU A 146 -10.35 -6.69 -4.55
CA LEU A 146 -9.28 -6.00 -5.27
C LEU A 146 -8.23 -7.03 -5.69
N ASP A 147 -7.82 -6.94 -6.93
CA ASP A 147 -6.67 -7.67 -7.47
C ASP A 147 -5.70 -6.66 -8.11
N GLY A 148 -4.44 -7.00 -8.27
CA GLY A 148 -3.46 -6.03 -8.76
C GLY A 148 -2.02 -6.52 -8.74
N GLY A 149 -1.12 -5.63 -9.16
CA GLY A 149 0.31 -5.91 -9.20
C GLY A 149 1.11 -4.68 -9.53
N GLU A 150 2.41 -4.89 -9.73
CA GLU A 150 3.37 -3.85 -10.04
C GLU A 150 4.12 -4.18 -11.34
N LEU A 151 4.49 -3.15 -12.06
CA LEU A 151 5.36 -3.21 -13.23
C LEU A 151 6.42 -2.12 -13.10
N HIS A 152 7.58 -2.38 -13.68
CA HIS A 152 8.69 -1.44 -13.73
C HIS A 152 9.11 -1.19 -15.18
N ILE A 153 9.32 0.07 -15.52
CA ILE A 153 9.83 0.48 -16.82
C ILE A 153 11.04 1.38 -16.59
N ALA A 154 12.22 0.89 -16.98
CA ALA A 154 13.49 1.60 -16.76
C ALA A 154 13.49 3.02 -17.38
N GLY A 155 12.85 3.20 -18.53
CA GLY A 155 12.61 4.52 -19.09
C GLY A 155 11.93 4.49 -20.45
N ILE A 156 11.44 5.66 -20.87
CA ILE A 156 10.79 5.88 -22.16
C ILE A 156 11.45 7.11 -22.81
N PRO A 157 12.20 6.94 -23.92
CA PRO A 157 12.78 8.07 -24.64
C PRO A 157 11.72 9.08 -25.10
N ALA A 158 12.15 10.33 -25.33
CA ALA A 158 11.27 11.37 -25.85
C ALA A 158 10.70 10.99 -27.22
N GLY A 159 9.39 11.09 -27.39
CA GLY A 159 8.68 10.73 -28.62
C GLY A 159 8.33 9.23 -28.75
N GLU A 160 8.76 8.39 -27.80
CA GLU A 160 8.53 6.94 -27.86
C GLU A 160 7.36 6.47 -26.96
N LYS A 161 7.06 5.18 -27.05
CA LYS A 161 6.05 4.52 -26.22
C LYS A 161 6.60 3.23 -25.61
N ALA A 162 6.16 2.91 -24.41
CA ALA A 162 6.33 1.61 -23.80
C ALA A 162 4.98 0.90 -23.67
N ILE A 163 5.01 -0.41 -23.89
CA ILE A 163 3.83 -1.28 -23.76
C ILE A 163 4.19 -2.39 -22.79
N GLN A 164 3.36 -2.59 -21.76
CA GLN A 164 3.52 -3.64 -20.78
C GLN A 164 2.20 -4.35 -20.53
N THR A 165 2.26 -5.65 -20.30
CA THR A 165 1.07 -6.45 -19.98
C THR A 165 1.04 -6.79 -18.51
N THR A 166 -0.10 -6.59 -17.85
CA THR A 166 -0.27 -6.97 -16.45
C THR A 166 -0.22 -8.49 -16.26
N GLN A 167 0.03 -8.93 -15.03
CA GLN A 167 -0.30 -10.31 -14.69
C GLN A 167 -1.80 -10.54 -14.89
N PRO A 168 -2.19 -11.74 -15.36
CA PRO A 168 -3.59 -12.00 -15.60
C PRO A 168 -4.39 -12.12 -14.30
N ILE A 169 -5.57 -11.51 -14.29
CA ILE A 169 -6.52 -11.52 -13.18
C ILE A 169 -7.59 -12.56 -13.47
N ASN A 170 -7.77 -13.49 -12.53
CA ASN A 170 -8.70 -14.59 -12.68
C ASN A 170 -10.07 -14.20 -12.11
N LEU A 171 -11.08 -14.17 -12.97
CA LEU A 171 -12.48 -14.08 -12.60
C LEU A 171 -13.10 -15.48 -12.56
N THR A 172 -13.76 -15.77 -11.46
CA THR A 172 -14.49 -17.01 -11.25
C THR A 172 -15.97 -16.84 -11.53
N THR A 173 -16.54 -17.77 -12.29
CA THR A 173 -17.97 -17.97 -12.40
C THR A 173 -18.29 -19.23 -11.62
N SER A 174 -18.77 -19.08 -10.37
CA SER A 174 -19.14 -20.24 -9.56
C SER A 174 -20.27 -21.02 -10.25
N SER A 175 -20.00 -22.25 -10.65
CA SER A 175 -21.02 -23.23 -11.03
C SER A 175 -21.31 -24.09 -9.80
N SER A 176 -22.57 -24.13 -9.36
CA SER A 176 -23.02 -25.22 -8.48
C SER A 176 -24.07 -26.01 -9.25
N SER A 177 -23.81 -27.30 -9.37
CA SER A 177 -24.42 -28.20 -10.34
C SER A 177 -25.86 -28.63 -10.01
N CYS A 178 -26.50 -28.08 -8.98
CA CYS A 178 -27.76 -28.65 -8.48
C CYS A 178 -28.96 -27.69 -8.52
N CYS A 179 -28.76 -26.36 -8.43
CA CYS A 179 -29.86 -25.44 -8.09
C CYS A 179 -29.98 -24.18 -8.97
N GLY A 180 -29.25 -24.12 -10.10
CA GLY A 180 -29.58 -23.25 -11.23
C GLY A 180 -29.35 -21.75 -11.09
N LYS A 181 -28.74 -21.23 -10.02
CA LYS A 181 -28.43 -19.80 -9.91
C LYS A 181 -27.00 -19.58 -9.39
N ARG A 182 -26.31 -18.60 -10.00
CA ARG A 182 -24.84 -18.47 -10.02
C ARG A 182 -24.43 -17.11 -9.44
N GLY A 183 -23.40 -17.10 -8.59
CA GLY A 183 -22.64 -15.88 -8.28
C GLY A 183 -21.64 -15.64 -9.41
N GLN A 184 -21.65 -14.44 -9.99
CA GLN A 184 -20.75 -14.05 -11.08
C GLN A 184 -19.87 -12.90 -10.61
N GLU A 185 -18.55 -13.12 -10.66
CA GLU A 185 -17.58 -12.04 -10.52
C GLU A 185 -17.63 -11.16 -11.78
N LYS A 186 -17.72 -9.85 -11.59
CA LYS A 186 -17.71 -8.84 -12.66
C LYS A 186 -16.62 -7.83 -12.38
N LEU A 187 -15.76 -7.61 -13.36
CA LEU A 187 -14.81 -6.50 -13.34
C LEU A 187 -15.59 -5.19 -13.50
N GLU A 188 -15.57 -4.35 -12.47
CA GLU A 188 -16.23 -3.04 -12.46
C GLU A 188 -15.29 -1.91 -12.89
N GLY A 189 -14.00 -2.05 -12.62
CA GLY A 189 -13.04 -1.03 -12.99
C GLY A 189 -11.59 -1.48 -12.95
N PHE A 190 -10.73 -0.66 -13.53
CA PHE A 190 -9.30 -0.81 -13.54
C PHE A 190 -8.63 0.54 -13.29
N TRP A 191 -7.63 0.56 -12.43
CA TRP A 191 -6.93 1.76 -12.01
C TRP A 191 -5.42 1.56 -12.07
N LEU A 192 -4.73 2.60 -12.50
CA LEU A 192 -3.28 2.68 -12.63
C LEU A 192 -2.77 3.86 -11.82
N THR A 193 -1.68 3.63 -11.11
CA THR A 193 -0.85 4.64 -10.47
C THR A 193 0.52 4.56 -11.12
N VAL A 194 0.93 5.63 -11.80
CA VAL A 194 2.24 5.74 -12.44
C VAL A 194 3.06 6.73 -11.63
N SER A 195 4.08 6.24 -10.94
CA SER A 195 5.10 7.06 -10.29
C SER A 195 6.21 7.33 -11.29
N GLY A 196 6.62 8.59 -11.42
CA GLY A 196 7.64 9.01 -12.37
C GLY A 196 8.65 9.97 -11.76
N PRO A 197 9.10 10.99 -12.53
CA PRO A 197 10.20 11.87 -12.15
C PRO A 197 10.05 12.44 -10.74
N GLU A 198 11.17 12.62 -10.05
CA GLU A 198 11.19 13.16 -8.70
C GLU A 198 11.33 14.68 -8.69
N ILE A 199 10.70 15.31 -7.69
CA ILE A 199 10.99 16.70 -7.28
C ILE A 199 11.39 16.66 -5.82
N ASP A 200 12.55 17.22 -5.48
CA ASP A 200 13.09 17.22 -4.10
C ASP A 200 13.09 15.81 -3.46
N GLY A 201 13.45 14.79 -4.25
CA GLY A 201 13.52 13.39 -3.81
C GLY A 201 12.17 12.70 -3.61
N LYS A 202 11.07 13.28 -4.13
CA LYS A 202 9.74 12.67 -4.07
C LYS A 202 9.20 12.40 -5.47
N PRO A 203 8.80 11.16 -5.80
CA PRO A 203 8.27 10.84 -7.10
C PRO A 203 6.92 11.53 -7.33
N VAL A 204 6.73 11.99 -8.55
CA VAL A 204 5.45 12.54 -8.98
C VAL A 204 4.53 11.41 -9.40
N ILE A 205 3.31 11.45 -8.90
CA ILE A 205 2.34 10.37 -9.09
C ILE A 205 1.22 10.84 -10.03
N ARG A 206 0.93 10.01 -11.04
CA ARG A 206 -0.19 10.20 -11.94
C ARG A 206 -1.12 9.00 -11.93
N GLU A 207 -2.41 9.28 -11.80
CA GLU A 207 -3.45 8.26 -11.78
C GLU A 207 -4.18 8.17 -13.14
N TRP A 208 -4.62 6.98 -13.50
CA TRP A 208 -5.49 6.72 -14.66
C TRP A 208 -6.50 5.63 -14.34
N CYS A 209 -7.77 5.77 -14.73
CA CYS A 209 -8.80 4.76 -14.46
C CYS A 209 -9.70 4.49 -15.67
N ASN A 210 -10.26 3.28 -15.71
CA ASN A 210 -11.24 2.84 -16.70
C ASN A 210 -12.31 1.92 -16.05
N PRO A 211 -13.60 2.27 -16.13
CA PRO A 211 -14.13 3.52 -16.70
C PRO A 211 -13.64 4.75 -15.92
N SER A 212 -13.63 5.90 -16.58
CA SER A 212 -13.04 7.14 -16.02
C SER A 212 -13.73 7.62 -14.73
N ASN A 213 -14.94 7.12 -14.45
CA ASN A 213 -15.71 7.40 -13.25
C ASN A 213 -15.47 6.39 -12.10
N SER A 214 -14.68 5.32 -12.30
CA SER A 214 -14.40 4.34 -11.25
C SER A 214 -13.69 4.95 -10.06
N ARG A 215 -12.92 6.02 -10.27
CA ARG A 215 -12.29 6.77 -9.19
C ARG A 215 -13.32 7.50 -8.36
N GLU A 216 -14.25 8.24 -8.98
CA GLU A 216 -15.34 8.90 -8.25
C GLU A 216 -16.23 7.90 -7.55
N GLU A 217 -16.56 6.75 -8.16
CA GLU A 217 -17.34 5.70 -7.50
C GLU A 217 -16.58 5.07 -6.31
N PHE A 218 -15.25 4.92 -6.43
CA PHE A 218 -14.41 4.47 -5.32
C PHE A 218 -14.31 5.51 -4.21
N ILE A 219 -14.07 6.77 -4.56
CA ILE A 219 -14.06 7.88 -3.59
C ILE A 219 -15.43 7.99 -2.93
N GLN A 220 -16.53 7.89 -3.67
CA GLN A 220 -17.89 7.85 -3.11
C GLN A 220 -18.11 6.65 -2.21
N TYR A 221 -17.59 5.47 -2.57
CA TYR A 221 -17.62 4.30 -1.70
C TYR A 221 -16.82 4.54 -0.41
N LEU A 222 -15.65 5.16 -0.50
CA LEU A 222 -14.83 5.51 0.66
C LEU A 222 -15.46 6.60 1.51
N GLU A 223 -16.07 7.62 0.92
CA GLU A 223 -16.85 8.66 1.60
C GLU A 223 -18.09 8.07 2.26
N ALA A 224 -18.78 7.14 1.60
CA ALA A 224 -19.90 6.38 2.17
C ALA A 224 -19.44 5.49 3.34
N CYS A 225 -18.25 4.89 3.24
CA CYS A 225 -17.65 4.17 4.35
C CYS A 225 -17.24 5.12 5.48
N GLY A 226 -16.61 6.25 5.16
CA GLY A 226 -16.18 7.29 6.10
C GLY A 226 -17.35 7.97 6.82
N THR A 227 -18.54 7.99 6.25
CA THR A 227 -19.79 8.42 6.92
C THR A 227 -20.50 7.29 7.67
N SER A 228 -20.09 6.04 7.44
CA SER A 228 -20.63 4.88 8.13
C SER A 228 -20.36 4.91 9.63
N ASN A 229 -21.37 4.55 10.41
CA ASN A 229 -21.25 4.27 11.84
C ASN A 229 -21.18 2.76 12.13
N ASP A 230 -20.95 1.95 11.09
CA ASP A 230 -20.75 0.50 11.20
C ASP A 230 -19.25 0.19 11.19
N ALA A 231 -18.71 -0.16 12.35
CA ALA A 231 -17.30 -0.46 12.52
C ALA A 231 -16.82 -1.63 11.64
N LYS A 232 -17.68 -2.60 11.33
CA LYS A 232 -17.30 -3.73 10.47
C LYS A 232 -17.09 -3.27 9.03
N LYS A 233 -17.99 -2.44 8.51
CA LYS A 233 -17.85 -1.87 7.16
C LYS A 233 -16.60 -1.01 7.03
N LEU A 234 -16.31 -0.22 8.08
CA LEU A 234 -15.08 0.56 8.15
C LEU A 234 -13.85 -0.35 8.06
N LEU A 235 -13.78 -1.41 8.87
CA LEU A 235 -12.65 -2.36 8.83
C LEU A 235 -12.54 -3.13 7.50
N ASP A 236 -13.66 -3.48 6.88
CA ASP A 236 -13.66 -4.10 5.55
C ASP A 236 -13.08 -3.14 4.50
N ALA A 237 -13.40 -1.85 4.58
CA ALA A 237 -12.79 -0.81 3.74
C ALA A 237 -11.29 -0.65 4.02
N VAL A 238 -10.87 -0.69 5.30
CA VAL A 238 -9.45 -0.63 5.69
C VAL A 238 -8.62 -1.73 5.04
N ARG A 239 -9.12 -2.98 5.01
CA ARG A 239 -8.41 -4.09 4.36
C ARG A 239 -8.17 -3.85 2.86
N GLY A 240 -9.05 -3.09 2.21
CA GLY A 240 -8.89 -2.66 0.82
C GLY A 240 -7.90 -1.50 0.64
N LEU A 241 -7.59 -0.74 1.70
CA LEU A 241 -6.80 0.49 1.63
C LEU A 241 -5.39 0.39 2.21
N TRP A 242 -5.18 -0.43 3.25
CA TRP A 242 -3.96 -0.39 4.07
C TRP A 242 -2.63 -0.59 3.30
N ARG A 243 -2.64 -1.26 2.14
CA ARG A 243 -1.44 -1.43 1.31
C ARG A 243 -1.11 -0.20 0.47
N PHE A 244 -2.01 0.78 0.41
CA PHE A 244 -2.13 1.65 -0.75
C PHE A 244 -2.45 3.10 -0.43
N ALA A 245 -3.27 3.34 0.58
CA ALA A 245 -3.54 4.63 1.19
C ALA A 245 -3.53 4.42 2.71
N PRO A 246 -2.37 4.07 3.28
CA PRO A 246 -2.28 3.66 4.68
C PRO A 246 -2.74 4.75 5.65
N GLU A 247 -2.63 6.03 5.27
CA GLU A 247 -3.15 7.17 6.04
C GLU A 247 -4.68 7.18 6.09
N GLN A 248 -5.35 7.01 4.95
CA GLN A 248 -6.82 6.92 4.90
C GLN A 248 -7.31 5.64 5.59
N ALA A 249 -6.59 4.54 5.42
CA ALA A 249 -6.84 3.29 6.11
C ALA A 249 -6.75 3.49 7.63
N LEU A 250 -5.77 4.26 8.11
CA LEU A 250 -5.61 4.59 9.52
C LEU A 250 -6.78 5.41 10.04
N GLU A 251 -7.24 6.43 9.31
CA GLU A 251 -8.40 7.23 9.71
C GLU A 251 -9.66 6.38 9.88
N LEU A 252 -9.94 5.50 8.92
CA LEU A 252 -11.09 4.59 8.98
C LEU A 252 -10.95 3.56 10.12
N ALA A 253 -9.74 3.03 10.35
CA ALA A 253 -9.47 2.09 11.44
C ALA A 253 -9.66 2.77 12.81
N MET A 254 -9.16 3.99 12.98
CA MET A 254 -9.33 4.81 14.18
C MET A 254 -10.81 5.11 14.41
N LYS A 255 -11.56 5.49 13.37
CA LYS A 255 -13.01 5.69 13.46
C LYS A 255 -13.73 4.40 13.88
N ALA A 256 -13.40 3.27 13.27
CA ALA A 256 -13.96 1.97 13.62
C ALA A 256 -13.71 1.63 15.10
N TYR A 257 -12.52 1.95 15.60
CA TYR A 257 -12.17 1.77 17.00
C TYR A 257 -12.97 2.71 17.92
N ILE A 258 -13.12 3.99 17.59
CA ILE A 258 -13.92 4.94 18.37
C ILE A 258 -15.36 4.43 18.54
N ILE A 259 -15.95 3.91 17.45
CA ILE A 259 -17.32 3.39 17.43
C ILE A 259 -17.46 2.10 18.24
N SER A 260 -16.59 1.12 17.99
CA SER A 260 -16.79 -0.25 18.50
C SER A 260 -15.98 -0.59 19.74
N GLN A 261 -14.89 0.13 19.98
CA GLN A 261 -13.83 -0.24 20.91
C GLN A 261 -13.39 -1.70 20.73
N SER A 262 -13.47 -2.23 19.49
CA SER A 262 -13.21 -3.64 19.22
C SER A 262 -11.72 -3.96 19.18
N ARG A 263 -11.39 -5.20 19.49
CA ARG A 263 -10.01 -5.71 19.44
C ARG A 263 -9.47 -5.76 18.01
N ASP A 264 -10.32 -6.12 17.04
CA ASP A 264 -9.98 -6.13 15.61
C ASP A 264 -9.59 -4.73 15.11
N ALA A 265 -10.34 -3.70 15.52
CA ALA A 265 -10.01 -2.32 15.16
C ALA A 265 -8.70 -1.86 15.81
N ALA A 266 -8.48 -2.16 17.09
CA ALA A 266 -7.22 -1.85 17.77
C ALA A 266 -6.03 -2.54 17.07
N ARG A 267 -6.17 -3.82 16.75
CA ARG A 267 -5.14 -4.58 16.04
C ARG A 267 -4.85 -3.96 14.67
N THR A 268 -5.88 -3.63 13.91
CA THR A 268 -5.75 -3.03 12.58
C THR A 268 -4.99 -1.69 12.64
N VAL A 269 -5.27 -0.85 13.64
CA VAL A 269 -4.51 0.39 13.86
C VAL A 269 -3.04 0.10 14.19
N GLY A 270 -2.77 -0.88 15.05
CA GLY A 270 -1.40 -1.29 15.39
C GLY A 270 -0.62 -1.77 14.16
N GLU A 271 -1.22 -2.61 13.33
CA GLU A 271 -0.62 -3.10 12.09
C GLU A 271 -0.30 -1.98 11.10
N LEU A 272 -1.20 -1.00 10.97
CA LEU A 272 -1.00 0.15 10.10
C LEU A 272 0.24 0.96 10.52
N TYR A 273 0.41 1.24 11.81
CA TYR A 273 1.57 1.96 12.32
C TYR A 273 2.88 1.19 12.21
N LEU A 274 2.87 -0.14 12.37
CA LEU A 274 4.09 -0.96 12.32
C LEU A 274 4.53 -1.30 10.91
N PHE A 275 3.59 -1.61 10.01
CA PHE A 275 3.94 -2.27 8.75
C PHE A 275 3.64 -1.45 7.51
N HIS A 276 2.67 -0.53 7.58
CA HIS A 276 2.12 0.11 6.38
C HIS A 276 2.45 1.61 6.27
N LEU A 277 2.43 2.36 7.37
CA LEU A 277 2.72 3.79 7.36
C LEU A 277 4.23 4.08 7.22
N LYS A 278 4.55 5.19 6.56
CA LYS A 278 5.92 5.71 6.39
C LYS A 278 5.96 7.21 6.77
N PRO A 279 6.82 7.62 7.72
CA PRO A 279 7.73 6.78 8.51
C PRO A 279 6.98 5.84 9.47
N VAL A 280 7.61 4.71 9.79
CA VAL A 280 7.05 3.72 10.74
C VAL A 280 7.04 4.32 12.15
N ASN A 281 5.94 4.11 12.90
CA ASN A 281 5.83 4.56 14.29
C ASN A 281 5.70 3.36 15.23
N ILE A 282 6.86 2.83 15.64
CA ILE A 282 6.97 1.62 16.48
C ILE A 282 6.20 1.78 17.80
N PRO A 283 6.42 2.85 18.61
CA PRO A 283 5.74 2.97 19.91
C PRO A 283 4.22 2.94 19.79
N PHE A 284 3.65 3.67 18.83
CA PHE A 284 2.20 3.70 18.62
C PHE A 284 1.69 2.34 18.15
N GLY A 285 2.39 1.72 17.20
CA GLY A 285 2.03 0.40 16.69
C GLY A 285 1.94 -0.66 17.79
N LEU A 286 2.95 -0.70 18.68
CA LEU A 286 2.98 -1.61 19.82
C LEU A 286 1.87 -1.29 20.82
N GLU A 287 1.66 -0.03 21.18
CA GLU A 287 0.59 0.37 22.12
C GLU A 287 -0.79 -0.14 21.66
N TRP A 288 -1.07 -0.04 20.36
CA TRP A 288 -2.33 -0.48 19.79
C TRP A 288 -2.46 -2.00 19.70
N LEU A 289 -1.39 -2.71 19.35
CA LEU A 289 -1.39 -4.17 19.42
C LEU A 289 -1.56 -4.67 20.87
N GLU A 290 -0.92 -4.04 21.85
CA GLU A 290 -1.09 -4.38 23.26
C GLU A 290 -2.53 -4.15 23.74
N LYS A 291 -3.19 -3.08 23.28
CA LYS A 291 -4.63 -2.85 23.54
C LYS A 291 -5.49 -3.98 22.98
N ALA A 292 -5.17 -4.51 21.80
CA ALA A 292 -5.88 -5.64 21.20
C ALA A 292 -5.59 -6.95 21.97
N ALA A 293 -4.32 -7.21 22.31
CA ALA A 293 -3.90 -8.38 23.09
C ALA A 293 -4.56 -8.43 24.48
N LYS A 294 -4.70 -7.29 25.17
CA LYS A 294 -5.46 -7.16 26.44
C LYS A 294 -6.94 -7.53 26.31
N LYS A 295 -7.48 -7.54 25.09
CA LYS A 295 -8.83 -7.99 24.76
C LYS A 295 -8.84 -9.41 24.16
N ASN A 296 -7.81 -10.20 24.47
CA ASN A 296 -7.64 -11.57 24.01
C ASN A 296 -7.69 -11.71 22.49
N ASP A 297 -7.14 -10.75 21.76
CA ASP A 297 -6.93 -10.88 20.32
C ASP A 297 -5.72 -11.76 20.07
N HIS A 298 -5.99 -12.99 19.62
CA HIS A 298 -4.95 -13.98 19.31
C HIS A 298 -3.96 -13.46 18.26
N GLU A 299 -4.46 -12.76 17.23
CA GLU A 299 -3.62 -12.29 16.14
C GLU A 299 -2.66 -11.18 16.59
N ALA A 300 -3.14 -10.28 17.45
CA ALA A 300 -2.28 -9.29 18.09
C ALA A 300 -1.21 -9.93 18.98
N CYS A 301 -1.53 -11.01 19.70
CA CYS A 301 -0.57 -11.71 20.55
C CYS A 301 0.59 -12.29 19.74
N TRP A 302 0.32 -13.07 18.67
CA TRP A 302 1.44 -13.62 17.90
C TRP A 302 2.19 -12.56 17.10
N LYS A 303 1.55 -11.45 16.70
CA LYS A 303 2.25 -10.30 16.07
C LYS A 303 3.18 -9.57 17.05
N LEU A 304 2.77 -9.42 18.30
CA LEU A 304 3.65 -8.90 19.35
C LEU A 304 4.81 -9.86 19.62
N ALA A 305 4.54 -11.17 19.69
CA ALA A 305 5.57 -12.19 19.82
C ALA A 305 6.56 -12.14 18.65
N GLU A 306 6.07 -12.05 17.42
CA GLU A 306 6.88 -11.86 16.21
C GLU A 306 7.78 -10.64 16.33
N PHE A 307 7.18 -9.48 16.66
CA PHE A 307 7.91 -8.23 16.74
C PHE A 307 9.04 -8.33 17.77
N TYR A 308 8.73 -8.69 19.01
CA TYR A 308 9.71 -8.71 20.10
C TYR A 308 10.79 -9.79 19.91
N ALA A 309 10.46 -10.92 19.28
CA ALA A 309 11.40 -12.01 19.05
C ALA A 309 12.28 -11.84 17.81
N THR A 310 11.88 -11.00 16.84
CA THR A 310 12.59 -10.87 15.54
C THR A 310 13.10 -9.46 15.23
N CYS A 311 12.77 -8.46 16.06
CA CYS A 311 13.26 -7.10 15.85
C CYS A 311 14.79 -7.07 15.84
N THR A 312 15.38 -6.47 14.81
CA THR A 312 16.83 -6.33 14.69
C THR A 312 17.38 -5.14 15.46
N ASP A 313 16.52 -4.21 15.88
CA ASP A 313 16.90 -3.09 16.74
C ASP A 313 17.03 -3.58 18.20
N PRO A 314 18.23 -3.55 18.80
CA PRO A 314 18.43 -3.99 20.18
C PRO A 314 17.60 -3.21 21.22
N GLN A 315 17.11 -2.01 20.89
CA GLN A 315 16.24 -1.23 21.80
C GLN A 315 14.82 -1.80 21.88
N HIS A 316 14.42 -2.58 20.89
CA HIS A 316 13.05 -3.10 20.74
C HIS A 316 12.99 -4.63 20.71
N HIS A 317 14.13 -5.31 20.61
CA HIS A 317 14.25 -6.75 20.77
C HIS A 317 14.14 -7.15 22.25
N ASP A 318 13.18 -8.00 22.58
CA ASP A 318 12.87 -8.41 23.95
C ASP A 318 12.35 -9.86 23.96
N ALA A 319 13.26 -10.80 24.20
CA ALA A 319 12.92 -12.23 24.17
C ALA A 319 11.91 -12.62 25.26
N GLU A 320 11.95 -11.98 26.43
CA GLU A 320 11.02 -12.25 27.53
C GLU A 320 9.58 -11.88 27.13
N LYS A 321 9.38 -10.68 26.56
CA LYS A 321 8.06 -10.30 26.01
C LYS A 321 7.64 -11.18 24.84
N GLY A 322 8.59 -11.57 23.99
CA GLY A 322 8.34 -12.53 22.92
C GLY A 322 7.76 -13.86 23.45
N ILE A 323 8.33 -14.36 24.55
CA ILE A 323 7.86 -15.57 25.24
C ILE A 323 6.46 -15.33 25.86
N GLU A 324 6.26 -14.21 26.56
CA GLU A 324 4.98 -13.87 27.20
C GLU A 324 3.82 -13.87 26.19
N TYR A 325 3.96 -13.09 25.11
CA TYR A 325 2.91 -13.00 24.09
C TYR A 325 2.78 -14.28 23.25
N GLY A 326 3.87 -15.01 23.03
CA GLY A 326 3.84 -16.31 22.35
C GLY A 326 3.01 -17.34 23.13
N LEU A 327 3.23 -17.42 24.45
CA LEU A 327 2.42 -18.26 25.35
C LEU A 327 0.96 -17.81 25.37
N GLN A 328 0.70 -16.50 25.42
CA GLN A 328 -0.66 -15.97 25.36
C GLN A 328 -1.36 -16.35 24.04
N ALA A 329 -0.67 -16.24 22.90
CA ALA A 329 -1.22 -16.61 21.60
C ALA A 329 -1.64 -18.09 21.56
N ILE A 330 -0.76 -19.00 21.99
CA ILE A 330 -1.04 -20.45 22.05
C ILE A 330 -2.21 -20.75 22.99
N SER A 331 -2.34 -20.02 24.11
CA SER A 331 -3.46 -20.21 25.04
C SER A 331 -4.82 -19.85 24.44
N LEU A 332 -4.85 -18.91 23.48
CA LEU A 332 -6.06 -18.45 22.82
C LEU A 332 -6.44 -19.34 21.63
N GLU A 333 -5.47 -19.70 20.79
CA GLU A 333 -5.68 -20.57 19.63
C GLU A 333 -4.54 -21.61 19.52
N PRO A 334 -4.64 -22.77 20.19
CA PRO A 334 -3.58 -23.79 20.23
C PRO A 334 -3.24 -24.41 18.87
N ASP A 335 -4.21 -24.40 17.94
CA ASP A 335 -4.07 -24.98 16.61
C ASP A 335 -3.31 -24.06 15.63
N ASP A 336 -3.14 -22.77 15.96
CA ASP A 336 -2.35 -21.88 15.14
C ASP A 336 -0.85 -22.06 15.41
N TYR A 337 -0.13 -22.51 14.40
CA TYR A 337 1.31 -22.73 14.49
C TYR A 337 2.10 -21.43 14.70
N ARG A 338 1.56 -20.24 14.38
CA ARG A 338 2.29 -18.96 14.48
C ARG A 338 2.69 -18.65 15.91
N GLY A 339 1.81 -18.90 16.88
CA GLY A 339 2.14 -18.75 18.30
C GLY A 339 3.34 -19.62 18.71
N ASN A 340 3.32 -20.91 18.35
CA ASN A 340 4.44 -21.83 18.60
C ASN A 340 5.71 -21.42 17.86
N TYR A 341 5.60 -20.91 16.63
CA TYR A 341 6.74 -20.50 15.82
C TYR A 341 7.48 -19.31 16.45
N TYR A 342 6.77 -18.23 16.77
CA TYR A 342 7.43 -17.06 17.37
C TYR A 342 7.85 -17.30 18.81
N LEU A 343 7.15 -18.18 19.55
CA LEU A 343 7.61 -18.63 20.86
C LEU A 343 8.93 -19.42 20.77
N ALA A 344 9.09 -20.30 19.77
CA ALA A 344 10.35 -21.02 19.55
C ALA A 344 11.51 -20.06 19.23
N VAL A 345 11.25 -19.04 18.39
CA VAL A 345 12.22 -17.98 18.08
C VAL A 345 12.62 -17.23 19.36
N ALA A 346 11.65 -16.81 20.16
CA ALA A 346 11.90 -16.10 21.42
C ALA A 346 12.73 -16.94 22.40
N TYR A 347 12.39 -18.23 22.58
CA TYR A 347 13.18 -19.14 23.41
C TYR A 347 14.62 -19.32 22.91
N ALA A 348 14.83 -19.39 21.59
CA ALA A 348 16.18 -19.51 21.04
C ALA A 348 17.02 -18.25 21.29
N HIS A 349 16.41 -17.06 21.16
CA HIS A 349 17.07 -15.79 21.47
C HIS A 349 17.34 -15.60 22.97
N ASP A 350 16.52 -16.21 23.83
CA ASP A 350 16.75 -16.30 25.27
C ASP A 350 17.73 -17.42 25.68
N GLY A 351 18.27 -18.18 24.71
CA GLY A 351 19.20 -19.28 24.95
C GLY A 351 18.56 -20.59 25.46
N GLN A 352 17.23 -20.65 25.58
CA GLN A 352 16.46 -21.83 25.96
C GLN A 352 16.22 -22.77 24.77
N PHE A 353 17.30 -23.27 24.17
CA PHE A 353 17.25 -24.06 22.92
C PHE A 353 16.43 -25.34 23.02
N GLU A 354 16.40 -26.00 24.18
CA GLU A 354 15.60 -27.21 24.38
C GLU A 354 14.10 -26.93 24.19
N LYS A 355 13.59 -25.82 24.74
CA LYS A 355 12.20 -25.37 24.52
C LYS A 355 11.96 -24.88 23.10
N ALA A 356 12.95 -24.19 22.51
CA ALA A 356 12.87 -23.75 21.13
C ALA A 356 12.71 -24.95 20.17
N VAL A 357 13.45 -26.04 20.39
CA VAL A 357 13.33 -27.28 19.60
C VAL A 357 11.94 -27.90 19.77
N GLU A 358 11.43 -28.00 21.01
CA GLU A 358 10.10 -28.56 21.29
C GLU A 358 8.99 -27.84 20.51
N HIS A 359 8.92 -26.51 20.63
CA HIS A 359 7.89 -25.73 19.92
C HIS A 359 8.10 -25.71 18.40
N GLN A 360 9.35 -25.70 17.93
CA GLN A 360 9.63 -25.74 16.49
C GLN A 360 9.27 -27.10 15.88
N GLU A 361 9.40 -28.21 16.62
CA GLU A 361 8.93 -29.53 16.18
C GLU A 361 7.41 -29.56 16.01
N LEU A 362 6.65 -28.95 16.93
CA LEU A 362 5.20 -28.80 16.78
C LEU A 362 4.86 -28.05 15.49
N VAL A 363 5.54 -26.93 15.22
CA VAL A 363 5.34 -26.14 13.99
C VAL A 363 5.62 -26.97 12.74
N VAL A 364 6.75 -27.67 12.69
CA VAL A 364 7.12 -28.51 11.54
C VAL A 364 6.09 -29.62 11.31
N ASN A 365 5.60 -30.25 12.39
CA ASN A 365 4.60 -31.32 12.30
C ASN A 365 3.25 -30.79 11.81
N THR A 366 2.75 -29.69 12.38
CA THR A 366 1.51 -29.04 11.92
C THR A 366 1.62 -28.61 10.45
N HIS A 367 2.76 -28.05 10.05
CA HIS A 367 2.97 -27.59 8.68
C HIS A 367 3.14 -28.74 7.66
N LYS A 368 3.63 -29.90 8.09
CA LYS A 368 3.63 -31.14 7.28
C LYS A 368 2.22 -31.59 6.93
N GLU A 369 1.26 -31.49 7.85
CA GLU A 369 -0.13 -31.82 7.58
C GLU A 369 -0.73 -30.85 6.54
N TYR A 370 -0.46 -29.54 6.63
CA TYR A 370 -0.88 -28.58 5.60
C TYR A 370 -0.27 -28.88 4.23
N CYS A 371 0.99 -29.31 4.17
CA CYS A 371 1.67 -29.68 2.93
C CYS A 371 1.07 -30.91 2.23
N LYS A 372 0.35 -31.80 2.94
CA LYS A 372 -0.42 -32.90 2.33
C LYS A 372 -1.64 -32.38 1.56
N ILE A 373 -2.17 -31.23 1.97
CA ILE A 373 -3.36 -30.60 1.38
C ILE A 373 -2.97 -29.73 0.18
N SER A 374 -1.83 -29.04 0.25
CA SER A 374 -1.36 -28.18 -0.85
C SER A 374 0.17 -28.14 -0.94
N GLU A 375 0.69 -28.41 -2.14
CA GLU A 375 2.14 -28.36 -2.42
C GLU A 375 2.73 -26.94 -2.30
N THR A 376 1.90 -25.89 -2.36
CA THR A 376 2.33 -24.49 -2.25
C THR A 376 3.03 -24.18 -0.92
N PHE A 377 2.81 -24.99 0.13
CA PHE A 377 3.41 -24.80 1.45
C PHE A 377 4.80 -25.43 1.61
N ARG A 378 5.25 -26.25 0.65
CA ARG A 378 6.51 -27.00 0.73
C ARG A 378 7.76 -26.12 0.91
N PRO A 379 7.90 -24.94 0.27
CA PRO A 379 9.05 -24.06 0.51
C PRO A 379 9.16 -23.56 1.96
N TYR A 380 8.02 -23.26 2.60
CA TYR A 380 7.99 -22.82 3.99
C TYR A 380 8.40 -23.94 4.95
N LEU A 381 7.99 -25.18 4.66
CA LEU A 381 8.38 -26.35 5.44
C LEU A 381 9.91 -26.50 5.50
N SER A 382 10.58 -26.37 4.34
CA SER A 382 12.03 -26.50 4.24
C SER A 382 12.74 -25.48 5.13
N LYS A 383 12.24 -24.23 5.17
CA LYS A 383 12.78 -23.17 6.03
C LYS A 383 12.57 -23.50 7.52
N MET A 384 11.40 -24.01 7.90
CA MET A 384 11.12 -24.41 9.29
C MET A 384 11.99 -25.60 9.74
N GLU A 385 12.27 -26.55 8.87
CA GLU A 385 13.17 -27.68 9.15
C GLU A 385 14.63 -27.24 9.26
N GLU A 386 15.05 -26.24 8.48
CA GLU A 386 16.36 -25.61 8.61
C GLU A 386 16.51 -24.89 9.97
N THR A 387 15.52 -24.07 10.35
CA THR A 387 15.46 -23.43 11.67
C THR A 387 15.54 -24.45 12.80
N LEU A 388 14.82 -25.58 12.68
CA LEU A 388 14.89 -26.66 13.65
C LEU A 388 16.31 -27.25 13.77
N LYS A 389 17.02 -27.41 12.66
CA LYS A 389 18.43 -27.86 12.67
C LYS A 389 19.34 -26.84 13.35
N LEU A 390 19.09 -25.54 13.17
CA LEU A 390 19.86 -24.50 13.88
C LEU A 390 19.64 -24.60 15.39
N TYR A 391 18.40 -24.71 15.84
CA TYR A 391 18.08 -24.80 17.27
C TYR A 391 18.65 -26.06 17.91
N ARG A 392 18.60 -27.22 17.23
CA ARG A 392 19.26 -28.46 17.70
C ARG A 392 20.77 -28.31 17.83
N ASN A 393 21.39 -27.44 17.05
CA ASN A 393 22.81 -27.11 17.12
C ASN A 393 23.09 -25.89 18.02
N ARG A 394 22.11 -25.43 18.80
CA ARG A 394 22.20 -24.27 19.70
C ARG A 394 22.64 -22.98 18.98
N LYS A 395 22.06 -22.73 17.80
CA LYS A 395 22.30 -21.53 16.99
C LYS A 395 20.98 -20.82 16.70
N THR A 396 21.02 -19.49 16.70
CA THR A 396 19.98 -18.63 16.11
C THR A 396 20.35 -18.29 14.66
N ARG A 397 19.39 -17.76 13.90
CA ARG A 397 19.60 -17.37 12.51
C ARG A 397 20.35 -16.05 12.38
#